data_AF-A0A8J5PW89-F1
#
_entry.id   AF-A0A8J5PW89-F1
#
_cell.length_a   1.000
_cell.length_b   1.000
_cell.length_c   1.000
_cell.angle_alpha   90.00
_cell.angle_beta   90.00
_cell.angle_gamma   90.00
#
_symmetry.space_group_name_H-M   'P 1'
#
loop_
_entity.id
_entity.type
_entity.pdbx_description
1 polymer ?
#
loop_
_entity_poly.entity_id
_entity_poly.type
_entity_poly.pdbx_seq_one_letter_code
_entity_poly.pdbx_strand_id
1 'polypeptide(L)'
;MHQARILDRNAAQVQQHLEARACHLPTYLKVYNDNEPVKYAQSIYALISNGEVAKFAHESGFYYSDHELADFISVLAEEMSDEDYYARGTYRFSCSYFCWIVDRGVSVSSVIRTGQTPCVETELTAAHYFMATLGTARYYNSWALDSPLSTAAFEIAFSKTIVDKCRCWCSREGCTPLVKLLEGIYWAAHDIGSCICHDKLDGQIQAIEETLTGLCTGQIGKVGELSWIYYAIVRYCTFASLDLRHVCCCMIQKSSGPSPEEQYQEIQEEDSFLLELFENLTKEFEQEYRHGVGLEGFFEFMRVVWAPRMREVEQDLASQRLADKQLRDAELIGVVWEDYGPQPVVESLQDGKELGDLWDAMNELDEIATDPERPLI
;
A
#
# COMPACT_ATOMS: atom_id res chain seq x y z
N MET A 1 -2.53 -45.12 -14.65
CA MET A 1 -2.24 -43.84 -15.31
C MET A 1 -3.38 -42.88 -15.02
N HIS A 2 -3.24 -42.00 -14.02
CA HIS A 2 -4.21 -40.92 -13.82
C HIS A 2 -3.90 -39.82 -14.84
N GLN A 3 -4.83 -39.59 -15.75
CA GLN A 3 -4.72 -38.53 -16.76
C GLN A 3 -4.90 -37.19 -16.03
N ALA A 4 -3.88 -36.33 -16.09
CA ALA A 4 -3.94 -35.01 -15.48
C ALA A 4 -5.13 -34.23 -16.06
N ARG A 5 -5.98 -33.70 -15.18
CA ARG A 5 -7.11 -32.85 -15.58
C ARG A 5 -6.62 -31.41 -15.56
N ILE A 6 -6.32 -30.86 -16.73
CA ILE A 6 -5.93 -29.45 -16.90
C ILE A 6 -7.12 -28.73 -17.54
N LEU A 7 -7.75 -27.83 -16.79
CA LEU A 7 -8.69 -26.84 -17.30
C LEU A 7 -8.05 -25.47 -17.06
N ASP A 8 -7.10 -25.12 -17.93
CA ASP A 8 -6.44 -23.82 -17.91
C ASP A 8 -7.38 -22.73 -18.48
N ARG A 9 -6.94 -21.46 -18.42
CA ARG A 9 -7.70 -20.33 -18.97
C ARG A 9 -7.95 -20.42 -20.47
N ASN A 10 -7.18 -21.26 -21.17
CA ASN A 10 -7.28 -21.43 -22.60
C ASN A 10 -8.33 -22.47 -22.99
N ALA A 11 -8.86 -23.25 -22.04
CA ALA A 11 -9.83 -24.31 -22.33
C ALA A 11 -11.02 -23.80 -23.16
N ALA A 12 -11.55 -22.61 -22.85
CA ALA A 12 -12.61 -21.99 -23.63
C ALA A 12 -12.14 -21.56 -25.03
N GLN A 13 -10.95 -20.97 -25.16
CA GLN A 13 -10.38 -20.59 -26.47
C GLN A 13 -10.07 -21.82 -27.34
N VAL A 14 -9.58 -22.90 -26.73
CA VAL A 14 -9.33 -24.19 -27.40
C VAL A 14 -10.65 -24.79 -27.89
N GLN A 15 -11.70 -24.76 -27.07
CA GLN A 15 -13.04 -25.16 -27.51
C GLN A 15 -13.50 -24.32 -28.72
N GLN A 16 -13.39 -23.00 -28.66
CA GLN A 16 -13.74 -22.09 -29.78
C GLN A 16 -12.95 -22.43 -31.06
N HIS A 17 -11.64 -22.66 -30.96
CA HIS A 17 -10.81 -22.97 -32.10
C HIS A 17 -11.12 -24.34 -32.72
N LEU A 18 -11.48 -25.33 -31.91
CA LEU A 18 -11.90 -26.64 -32.37
C LEU A 18 -13.28 -26.57 -33.05
N GLU A 19 -14.23 -25.86 -32.44
CA GLU A 19 -15.57 -25.64 -33.01
C GLU A 19 -15.50 -24.86 -34.34
N ALA A 20 -14.65 -23.83 -34.43
CA ALA A 20 -14.41 -23.06 -35.66
C ALA A 20 -13.81 -23.90 -36.80
N ARG A 21 -13.16 -25.02 -36.49
CA ARG A 21 -12.65 -26.01 -37.46
C ARG A 21 -13.63 -27.15 -37.71
N ALA A 22 -14.88 -27.01 -37.27
CA ALA A 22 -15.93 -28.03 -37.36
C ALA A 22 -15.59 -29.34 -36.63
N CYS A 23 -14.73 -29.30 -35.60
CA CYS A 23 -14.52 -30.43 -34.71
C CYS A 23 -15.67 -30.52 -33.69
N HIS A 24 -16.36 -31.66 -33.66
CA HIS A 24 -17.39 -31.92 -32.66
C HIS A 24 -16.75 -32.34 -31.33
N LEU A 25 -16.84 -31.46 -30.33
CA LEU A 25 -16.44 -31.77 -28.96
C LEU A 25 -17.56 -32.52 -28.23
N PRO A 26 -17.26 -33.66 -27.59
CA PRO A 26 -18.18 -34.32 -26.68
C PRO A 26 -18.64 -33.37 -25.56
N THR A 27 -19.91 -33.47 -25.15
CA THR A 27 -20.51 -32.59 -24.13
C THR A 27 -19.73 -32.56 -22.82
N TYR A 28 -19.12 -33.68 -22.41
CA TYR A 28 -18.32 -33.77 -21.19
C TYR A 28 -16.94 -33.10 -21.28
N LEU A 29 -16.53 -32.64 -22.47
CA LEU A 29 -15.32 -31.85 -22.71
C LEU A 29 -15.62 -30.37 -22.99
N LYS A 30 -16.90 -29.97 -23.03
CA LYS A 30 -17.28 -28.58 -23.21
C LYS A 30 -17.10 -27.80 -21.90
N VAL A 31 -16.45 -26.65 -22.01
CA VAL A 31 -16.23 -25.68 -20.93
C VAL A 31 -17.27 -24.57 -20.94
N TYR A 32 -17.97 -24.36 -22.06
CA TYR A 32 -19.17 -23.52 -22.16
C TYR A 32 -20.21 -24.15 -23.11
N ASN A 33 -21.47 -23.79 -22.90
CA ASN A 33 -22.57 -24.10 -23.83
C ASN A 33 -22.86 -22.89 -24.72
N ASP A 34 -23.51 -23.09 -25.87
CA ASP A 34 -23.76 -22.08 -26.91
C ASP A 34 -24.51 -20.80 -26.44
N ASN A 35 -24.99 -20.78 -25.19
CA ASN A 35 -25.83 -19.72 -24.62
C ASN A 35 -25.14 -18.85 -23.55
N GLU A 36 -23.87 -19.09 -23.19
CA GLU A 36 -23.18 -18.28 -22.18
C GLU A 36 -21.98 -17.50 -22.77
N PRO A 37 -21.85 -16.19 -22.51
CA PRO A 37 -20.74 -15.41 -23.01
C PRO A 37 -19.43 -15.86 -22.35
N VAL A 38 -18.41 -16.13 -23.19
CA VAL A 38 -17.04 -16.59 -22.83
C VAL A 38 -16.24 -15.60 -21.97
N LYS A 39 -16.83 -14.45 -21.60
CA LYS A 39 -16.16 -13.34 -20.93
C LYS A 39 -15.60 -13.66 -19.53
N TYR A 40 -15.96 -14.81 -18.94
CA TYR A 40 -15.59 -15.18 -17.57
C TYR A 40 -15.15 -16.64 -17.41
N ALA A 41 -14.57 -17.26 -18.44
CA ALA A 41 -13.97 -18.60 -18.29
C ALA A 41 -12.68 -18.51 -17.44
N GLN A 42 -12.85 -18.38 -16.12
CA GLN A 42 -11.75 -18.46 -15.17
C GLN A 42 -11.25 -19.89 -15.11
N SER A 43 -9.93 -20.07 -14.99
CA SER A 43 -9.37 -21.40 -14.76
C SER A 43 -9.93 -22.00 -13.47
N ILE A 44 -10.07 -23.33 -13.40
CA ILE A 44 -10.44 -24.04 -12.17
C ILE A 44 -9.54 -23.66 -10.98
N TYR A 45 -8.29 -23.27 -11.24
CA TYR A 45 -7.35 -22.81 -10.23
C TYR A 45 -7.76 -21.48 -9.58
N ALA A 46 -8.60 -20.66 -10.23
CA ALA A 46 -9.18 -19.47 -9.62
C ALA A 46 -10.21 -19.81 -8.53
N LEU A 47 -10.76 -21.03 -8.54
CA LEU A 47 -11.72 -21.51 -7.53
C LEU A 47 -11.03 -22.19 -6.34
N ILE A 48 -9.71 -22.40 -6.41
CA ILE A 48 -8.97 -23.03 -5.32
C ILE A 48 -8.48 -21.94 -4.36
N SER A 49 -9.25 -21.76 -3.29
CA SER A 49 -9.11 -20.63 -2.38
C SER A 49 -8.56 -20.97 -1.00
N ASN A 50 -8.47 -22.24 -0.62
CA ASN A 50 -7.89 -22.64 0.66
C ASN A 50 -7.17 -23.99 0.56
N GLY A 51 -6.42 -24.34 1.60
CA GLY A 51 -5.61 -25.57 1.64
C GLY A 51 -6.45 -26.85 1.57
N GLU A 52 -7.68 -26.87 2.11
CA GLU A 52 -8.57 -28.03 2.02
C GLU A 52 -9.07 -28.24 0.59
N VAL A 53 -9.51 -27.17 -0.07
CA VAL A 53 -9.94 -27.18 -1.47
C VAL A 53 -8.77 -27.56 -2.38
N ALA A 54 -7.56 -27.05 -2.12
CA ALA A 54 -6.37 -27.40 -2.88
C ALA A 54 -6.00 -28.88 -2.72
N LYS A 55 -6.09 -29.42 -1.50
CA LYS A 55 -5.91 -30.83 -1.23
C LYS A 55 -6.94 -31.69 -1.99
N PHE A 56 -8.22 -31.32 -1.91
CA PHE A 56 -9.28 -32.04 -2.61
C PHE A 56 -9.11 -32.01 -4.15
N ALA A 57 -8.75 -30.84 -4.70
CA ALA A 57 -8.47 -30.68 -6.13
C ALA A 57 -7.30 -31.59 -6.55
N HIS A 58 -6.22 -31.60 -5.76
CA HIS A 58 -5.07 -32.46 -5.99
C HIS A 58 -5.40 -33.95 -5.95
N GLU A 59 -6.14 -34.40 -4.94
CA GLU A 59 -6.63 -35.78 -4.83
C GLU A 59 -7.56 -36.17 -5.99
N SER A 60 -8.28 -35.18 -6.54
CA SER A 60 -9.13 -35.32 -7.72
C SER A 60 -8.37 -35.31 -9.05
N GLY A 61 -7.04 -35.17 -9.03
CA GLY A 61 -6.17 -35.21 -10.19
C GLY A 61 -5.94 -33.87 -10.89
N PHE A 62 -6.24 -32.75 -10.22
CA PHE A 62 -5.82 -31.41 -10.64
C PHE A 62 -4.44 -31.11 -10.05
N TYR A 63 -3.41 -31.07 -10.91
CA TYR A 63 -2.03 -30.87 -10.48
C TYR A 63 -1.56 -29.49 -10.90
N TYR A 64 -0.91 -28.77 -9.99
CA TYR A 64 -0.24 -27.52 -10.30
C TYR A 64 1.06 -27.79 -11.06
N SER A 65 1.13 -27.29 -12.28
CA SER A 65 2.35 -27.02 -13.02
C SER A 65 2.84 -25.61 -12.73
N ASP A 66 4.12 -25.35 -12.96
CA ASP A 66 4.69 -24.00 -12.84
C ASP A 66 3.96 -22.98 -13.74
N HIS A 67 3.35 -23.44 -14.83
CA HIS A 67 2.57 -22.61 -15.75
C HIS A 67 1.19 -22.20 -15.18
N GLU A 68 0.56 -23.03 -14.36
CA GLU A 68 -0.77 -22.74 -13.78
C GLU A 68 -0.68 -21.76 -12.61
N LEU A 69 0.40 -21.81 -11.81
CA LEU A 69 0.67 -20.77 -10.84
C LEU A 69 0.90 -19.42 -11.54
N ALA A 70 1.66 -19.41 -12.64
CA ALA A 70 1.90 -18.20 -13.41
C ALA A 70 0.60 -17.62 -13.98
N ASP A 71 -0.29 -18.44 -14.55
CA ASP A 71 -1.61 -18.02 -15.03
C ASP A 71 -2.47 -17.46 -13.88
N PHE A 72 -2.45 -18.10 -12.72
CA PHE A 72 -3.17 -17.62 -11.54
C PHE A 72 -2.65 -16.26 -11.07
N ILE A 73 -1.33 -16.09 -10.96
CA ILE A 73 -0.74 -14.80 -10.59
C ILE A 73 -0.99 -13.75 -11.66
N SER A 74 -1.05 -14.13 -12.95
CA SER A 74 -1.41 -13.22 -14.03
C SER A 74 -2.78 -12.61 -13.80
N VAL A 75 -3.78 -13.44 -13.47
CA VAL A 75 -5.14 -12.97 -13.22
C VAL A 75 -5.21 -12.13 -11.94
N LEU A 76 -4.50 -12.53 -10.88
CA LEU A 76 -4.39 -11.68 -9.68
C LEU A 76 -3.77 -10.34 -10.01
N ALA A 77 -2.69 -10.31 -10.79
CA ALA A 77 -2.03 -9.09 -11.19
C ALA A 77 -2.95 -8.19 -12.03
N GLU A 78 -3.75 -8.76 -12.92
CA GLU A 78 -4.79 -8.03 -13.66
C GLU A 78 -5.87 -7.46 -12.74
N GLU A 79 -6.35 -8.22 -11.77
CA GLU A 79 -7.35 -7.72 -10.80
C GLU A 79 -6.78 -6.64 -9.91
N MET A 80 -5.57 -6.85 -9.37
CA MET A 80 -4.85 -5.87 -8.58
C MET A 80 -4.48 -4.64 -9.40
N SER A 81 -4.51 -4.73 -10.74
CA SER A 81 -4.29 -3.58 -11.62
C SER A 81 -5.49 -2.63 -11.72
N ASP A 82 -6.63 -3.02 -11.16
CA ASP A 82 -7.85 -2.22 -11.13
C ASP A 82 -7.79 -1.20 -9.98
N GLU A 83 -8.11 0.07 -10.27
CA GLU A 83 -8.05 1.16 -9.29
C GLU A 83 -8.99 0.93 -8.11
N ASP A 84 -10.08 0.18 -8.32
CA ASP A 84 -11.03 -0.18 -7.25
C ASP A 84 -10.70 -1.52 -6.59
N TYR A 85 -9.56 -2.16 -6.89
CA TYR A 85 -9.25 -3.51 -6.39
C TYR A 85 -9.39 -3.59 -4.87
N TYR A 86 -8.79 -2.61 -4.18
CA TYR A 86 -8.83 -2.54 -2.72
C TYR A 86 -10.27 -2.39 -2.23
N ALA A 87 -11.12 -1.61 -2.91
CA ALA A 87 -12.52 -1.38 -2.56
C ALA A 87 -13.45 -2.57 -2.81
N ARG A 88 -13.11 -3.46 -3.75
CA ARG A 88 -13.96 -4.60 -4.12
C ARG A 88 -13.83 -5.80 -3.19
N GLY A 89 -12.83 -5.82 -2.31
CA GLY A 89 -12.63 -6.91 -1.35
C GLY A 89 -12.65 -8.28 -2.03
N THR A 90 -11.97 -8.45 -3.17
CA THR A 90 -12.02 -9.70 -3.92
C THR A 90 -11.02 -10.72 -3.35
N TYR A 91 -11.56 -11.60 -2.49
CA TYR A 91 -10.82 -12.68 -1.86
C TYR A 91 -10.71 -13.88 -2.78
N ARG A 92 -9.49 -14.18 -3.26
CA ARG A 92 -9.27 -15.44 -3.99
C ARG A 92 -8.66 -16.54 -3.16
N PHE A 93 -7.91 -16.26 -2.09
CA PHE A 93 -7.24 -17.32 -1.35
C PHE A 93 -6.88 -17.00 0.10
N SER A 94 -6.65 -18.06 0.87
CA SER A 94 -6.39 -18.02 2.31
C SER A 94 -4.92 -18.32 2.66
N CYS A 95 -4.58 -18.16 3.94
CA CYS A 95 -3.25 -18.47 4.45
C CYS A 95 -2.92 -19.97 4.32
N SER A 96 -3.91 -20.85 4.55
CA SER A 96 -3.70 -22.30 4.39
C SER A 96 -3.40 -22.70 2.96
N TYR A 97 -3.90 -21.97 1.96
CA TYR A 97 -3.54 -22.21 0.56
C TYR A 97 -2.08 -21.88 0.27
N PHE A 98 -1.61 -20.72 0.74
CA PHE A 98 -0.20 -20.32 0.61
C PHE A 98 0.74 -21.36 1.28
N CYS A 99 0.38 -21.83 2.48
CA CYS A 99 1.12 -22.91 3.14
C CYS A 99 1.13 -24.18 2.29
N TRP A 100 -0.03 -24.58 1.77
CA TRP A 100 -0.18 -25.81 1.00
C TRP A 100 0.68 -25.83 -0.28
N ILE A 101 0.77 -24.71 -1.01
CA ILE A 101 1.61 -24.65 -2.22
C ILE A 101 3.10 -24.67 -1.86
N VAL A 102 3.51 -23.94 -0.82
CA VAL A 102 4.91 -23.87 -0.38
C VAL A 102 5.39 -25.22 0.15
N ASP A 103 4.59 -25.89 0.98
CA ASP A 103 4.93 -27.17 1.60
C ASP A 103 5.05 -28.30 0.56
N ARG A 104 4.48 -28.12 -0.64
CA ARG A 104 4.65 -29.01 -1.79
C ARG A 104 5.85 -28.68 -2.68
N GLY A 105 6.66 -27.68 -2.30
CA GLY A 105 7.86 -27.29 -3.03
C GLY A 105 7.58 -26.41 -4.25
N VAL A 106 6.38 -25.82 -4.36
CA VAL A 106 6.09 -24.86 -5.43
C VAL A 106 6.91 -23.59 -5.20
N SER A 107 7.66 -23.16 -6.22
CA SER A 107 8.50 -21.98 -6.13
C SER A 107 7.67 -20.69 -6.19
N VAL A 108 7.41 -20.11 -5.03
CA VAL A 108 6.72 -18.80 -4.91
C VAL A 108 7.69 -17.61 -4.76
N SER A 109 8.98 -17.87 -4.58
CA SER A 109 10.04 -16.87 -4.41
C SER A 109 10.75 -16.50 -5.71
N SER A 110 10.46 -17.19 -6.80
CA SER A 110 11.04 -16.88 -8.11
C SER A 110 10.29 -15.73 -8.77
N VAL A 111 11.05 -14.87 -9.46
CA VAL A 111 10.51 -13.78 -10.26
C VAL A 111 9.60 -14.34 -11.35
N ILE A 112 8.42 -13.77 -11.49
CA ILE A 112 7.48 -14.10 -12.56
C ILE A 112 7.94 -13.38 -13.82
N ARG A 113 8.18 -14.12 -14.90
CA ARG A 113 8.77 -13.54 -16.12
C ARG A 113 7.78 -12.59 -16.81
N THR A 114 8.32 -11.46 -17.27
CA THR A 114 7.63 -10.40 -18.02
C THR A 114 6.89 -10.94 -19.25
N GLY A 115 5.64 -10.49 -19.42
CA GLY A 115 4.70 -10.94 -20.47
C GLY A 115 3.45 -11.65 -19.91
N GLN A 116 3.42 -11.94 -18.62
CA GLN A 116 2.31 -12.57 -17.90
C GLN A 116 1.59 -11.63 -16.92
N THR A 117 2.18 -10.47 -16.58
CA THR A 117 1.61 -9.51 -15.61
C THR A 117 1.51 -8.10 -16.21
N PRO A 118 0.53 -7.26 -15.79
CA PRO A 118 0.39 -5.89 -16.28
C PRO A 118 1.57 -4.98 -15.91
N CYS A 119 2.23 -5.26 -14.78
CA CYS A 119 3.38 -4.49 -14.31
C CYS A 119 4.66 -5.05 -14.96
N VAL A 120 5.20 -4.30 -15.93
CA VAL A 120 6.34 -4.73 -16.76
C VAL A 120 7.69 -4.56 -16.04
N GLU A 121 7.74 -3.79 -14.95
CA GLU A 121 9.01 -3.28 -14.41
C GLU A 121 9.35 -3.77 -13.01
N THR A 122 8.37 -4.25 -12.24
CA THR A 122 8.62 -4.83 -10.92
C THR A 122 8.76 -6.34 -11.07
N GLU A 123 9.97 -6.86 -10.84
CA GLU A 123 10.27 -8.30 -10.81
C GLU A 123 9.62 -8.98 -9.58
N LEU A 124 8.29 -8.93 -9.52
CA LEU A 124 7.50 -9.48 -8.44
C LEU A 124 7.54 -11.00 -8.47
N THR A 125 7.45 -11.57 -7.28
CA THR A 125 7.32 -13.01 -7.06
C THR A 125 5.89 -13.33 -6.66
N ALA A 126 5.47 -14.59 -6.79
CA ALA A 126 4.15 -14.99 -6.31
C ALA A 126 3.95 -14.61 -4.83
N ALA A 127 5.00 -14.73 -4.00
CA ALA A 127 4.94 -14.35 -2.58
C ALA A 127 4.52 -12.89 -2.36
N HIS A 128 4.91 -11.96 -3.24
CA HIS A 128 4.49 -10.56 -3.16
C HIS A 128 2.97 -10.41 -3.34
N TYR A 129 2.43 -11.04 -4.39
CA TYR A 129 0.98 -11.06 -4.65
C TYR A 129 0.21 -11.75 -3.51
N PHE A 130 0.71 -12.90 -3.04
CA PHE A 130 0.12 -13.64 -1.92
C PHE A 130 -0.01 -12.76 -0.68
N MET A 131 1.08 -12.11 -0.27
CA MET A 131 1.10 -11.31 0.93
C MET A 131 0.27 -10.03 0.80
N ALA A 132 0.27 -9.39 -0.37
CA ALA A 132 -0.57 -8.23 -0.61
C ALA A 132 -2.06 -8.53 -0.50
N THR A 133 -2.54 -9.59 -1.17
CA THR A 133 -3.95 -10.02 -1.06
C THR A 133 -4.30 -10.42 0.37
N LEU A 134 -3.37 -11.01 1.11
CA LEU A 134 -3.61 -11.37 2.51
C LEU A 134 -3.78 -10.13 3.40
N GLY A 135 -3.07 -9.04 3.10
CA GLY A 135 -3.20 -7.77 3.81
C GLY A 135 -4.56 -7.12 3.60
N THR A 136 -5.07 -7.16 2.36
CA THR A 136 -6.39 -6.59 2.04
C THR A 136 -7.54 -7.43 2.60
N ALA A 137 -7.30 -8.73 2.74
CA ALA A 137 -8.30 -9.70 3.16
C ALA A 137 -8.80 -9.49 4.60
N ARG A 138 -8.03 -8.87 5.50
CA ARG A 138 -8.41 -8.87 6.92
C ARG A 138 -9.60 -7.97 7.26
N TYR A 139 -9.88 -6.92 6.48
CA TYR A 139 -10.84 -5.88 6.91
C TYR A 139 -12.29 -6.10 6.44
N TYR A 140 -12.55 -6.63 5.23
CA TYR A 140 -13.94 -6.74 4.73
C TYR A 140 -14.74 -7.90 5.34
N ASN A 141 -14.10 -8.90 5.99
CA ASN A 141 -14.80 -10.14 6.32
C ASN A 141 -14.81 -10.58 7.79
N SER A 142 -14.18 -9.89 8.75
CA SER A 142 -14.11 -10.35 10.16
C SER A 142 -13.51 -11.76 10.37
N TRP A 143 -12.92 -12.37 9.33
CA TRP A 143 -12.41 -13.73 9.44
C TRP A 143 -11.01 -13.70 10.03
N ALA A 144 -10.85 -14.42 11.15
CA ALA A 144 -9.55 -14.85 11.62
C ALA A 144 -8.80 -15.54 10.47
N LEU A 145 -7.47 -15.43 10.46
CA LEU A 145 -6.65 -16.21 9.55
C LEU A 145 -7.04 -17.68 9.70
N ASP A 146 -7.31 -18.35 8.59
CA ASP A 146 -7.78 -19.74 8.60
C ASP A 146 -6.72 -20.70 9.15
N SER A 147 -5.45 -20.32 9.04
CA SER A 147 -4.32 -21.02 9.68
C SER A 147 -3.12 -20.07 9.87
N PRO A 148 -2.21 -20.36 10.82
CA PRO A 148 -0.89 -19.73 10.87
C PRO A 148 -0.03 -20.22 9.69
N LEU A 149 1.05 -19.50 9.41
CA LEU A 149 2.00 -19.91 8.37
C LEU A 149 2.74 -21.20 8.76
N SER A 150 2.90 -22.10 7.79
CA SER A 150 3.86 -23.20 7.90
C SER A 150 5.28 -22.64 8.03
N THR A 151 6.22 -23.46 8.50
CA THR A 151 7.62 -23.03 8.66
C THR A 151 8.24 -22.54 7.34
N ALA A 152 8.04 -23.27 6.24
CA ALA A 152 8.57 -22.88 4.95
C ALA A 152 7.87 -21.62 4.40
N ALA A 153 6.56 -21.50 4.58
CA ALA A 153 5.80 -20.32 4.18
C ALA A 153 6.22 -19.07 4.96
N PHE A 154 6.48 -19.22 6.26
CA PHE A 154 7.00 -18.16 7.13
C PHE A 154 8.38 -17.67 6.66
N GLU A 155 9.31 -18.59 6.38
CA GLU A 155 10.66 -18.24 5.92
C GLU A 155 10.64 -17.48 4.58
N ILE A 156 9.66 -17.74 3.73
CA ILE A 156 9.46 -17.01 2.47
C ILE A 156 8.79 -15.64 2.71
N ALA A 157 7.67 -15.60 3.43
CA ALA A 157 6.90 -14.38 3.66
C ALA A 157 7.71 -13.31 4.42
N PHE A 158 8.58 -13.76 5.32
CA PHE A 158 9.47 -12.92 6.11
C PHE A 158 10.94 -13.11 5.70
N SER A 159 11.20 -13.30 4.41
CA SER A 159 12.56 -13.23 3.88
C SER A 159 12.94 -11.79 3.56
N LYS A 160 14.07 -11.32 4.11
CA LYS A 160 14.68 -10.05 3.70
C LYS A 160 15.31 -10.10 2.30
N THR A 161 15.55 -11.29 1.75
CA THR A 161 16.25 -11.48 0.47
C THR A 161 15.30 -11.64 -0.71
N ILE A 162 14.01 -11.83 -0.45
CA ILE A 162 12.98 -11.86 -1.48
C ILE A 162 12.49 -10.42 -1.59
N VAL A 163 13.03 -9.70 -2.57
CA VAL A 163 12.73 -8.30 -2.86
C VAL A 163 12.36 -8.15 -4.32
N ASP A 164 11.48 -7.20 -4.62
CA ASP A 164 11.28 -6.73 -5.99
C ASP A 164 12.40 -5.75 -6.41
N LYS A 165 12.30 -5.22 -7.64
CA LYS A 165 13.23 -4.19 -8.16
C LYS A 165 12.81 -2.76 -7.85
N CYS A 166 11.87 -2.57 -6.92
CA CYS A 166 11.40 -1.23 -6.61
C CYS A 166 12.52 -0.41 -5.94
N ARG A 167 12.45 0.91 -6.12
CA ARG A 167 13.33 1.91 -5.52
C ARG A 167 12.56 2.87 -4.60
N CYS A 168 11.42 2.44 -4.06
CA CYS A 168 10.67 3.28 -3.12
C CYS A 168 11.53 3.58 -1.87
N TRP A 169 11.36 4.75 -1.27
CA TRP A 169 11.98 5.01 0.05
C TRP A 169 11.41 4.12 1.16
N CYS A 170 10.23 3.54 0.94
CA CYS A 170 9.57 2.60 1.82
C CYS A 170 10.40 1.34 2.13
N SER A 171 11.29 0.93 1.20
CA SER A 171 12.23 -0.18 1.39
C SER A 171 13.51 0.04 0.59
N ARG A 172 14.66 0.04 1.28
CA ARG A 172 15.96 0.43 0.68
C ARG A 172 16.47 -0.54 -0.39
N GLU A 173 16.15 -1.82 -0.28
CA GLU A 173 16.68 -2.89 -1.17
C GLU A 173 15.61 -3.43 -2.12
N GLY A 174 14.44 -2.79 -2.19
CA GLY A 174 13.25 -3.33 -2.84
C GLY A 174 12.23 -3.82 -1.83
N CYS A 175 10.96 -3.85 -2.22
CA CYS A 175 9.87 -4.23 -1.34
C CYS A 175 9.86 -5.73 -1.16
N THR A 176 9.68 -6.16 0.07
CA THR A 176 9.56 -7.58 0.44
C THR A 176 8.09 -7.99 0.43
N PRO A 177 7.79 -9.30 0.48
CA PRO A 177 6.44 -9.79 0.73
C PRO A 177 5.83 -9.19 2.02
N LEU A 178 6.64 -8.97 3.07
CA LEU A 178 6.19 -8.26 4.28
C LEU A 178 5.73 -6.83 3.97
N VAL A 179 6.49 -6.06 3.20
CA VAL A 179 6.08 -4.69 2.84
C VAL A 179 4.76 -4.70 2.05
N LYS A 180 4.58 -5.68 1.16
CA LYS A 180 3.32 -5.89 0.44
C LYS A 180 2.14 -6.27 1.33
N LEU A 181 2.37 -7.09 2.36
CA LEU A 181 1.37 -7.35 3.39
C LEU A 181 0.95 -6.06 4.10
N LEU A 182 1.92 -5.25 4.54
CA LEU A 182 1.65 -3.99 5.24
C LEU A 182 0.91 -2.99 4.36
N GLU A 183 1.26 -2.94 3.07
CA GLU A 183 0.55 -2.14 2.06
C GLU A 183 -0.91 -2.56 1.94
N GLY A 184 -1.19 -3.86 1.80
CA GLY A 184 -2.57 -4.34 1.76
C GLY A 184 -3.37 -3.99 3.02
N ILE A 185 -2.74 -4.08 4.20
CA ILE A 185 -3.38 -3.72 5.49
C ILE A 185 -3.69 -2.22 5.53
N TYR A 186 -2.73 -1.38 5.13
CA TYR A 186 -2.89 0.09 5.14
C TYR A 186 -4.06 0.53 4.25
N TRP A 187 -4.11 0.03 3.01
CA TRP A 187 -5.18 0.38 2.07
C TRP A 187 -6.55 -0.09 2.53
N ALA A 188 -6.65 -1.32 3.07
CA ALA A 188 -7.92 -1.83 3.59
C ALA A 188 -8.42 -1.02 4.80
N ALA A 189 -7.52 -0.57 5.68
CA ALA A 189 -7.88 0.29 6.80
C ALA A 189 -8.30 1.70 6.35
N HIS A 190 -7.74 2.19 5.24
CA HIS A 190 -8.01 3.53 4.69
C HIS A 190 -9.38 3.62 3.99
N ASP A 191 -9.76 2.60 3.22
CA ASP A 191 -10.92 2.65 2.33
C ASP A 191 -12.27 2.49 3.05
N ILE A 192 -12.32 1.70 4.14
CA ILE A 192 -13.58 1.34 4.79
C ILE A 192 -13.99 2.35 5.89
N GLY A 193 -13.13 3.32 6.21
CA GLY A 193 -13.43 4.36 7.19
C GLY A 193 -13.63 3.81 8.62
N SER A 194 -12.58 3.83 9.44
CA SER A 194 -12.65 4.13 10.88
C SER A 194 -13.89 3.63 11.66
N CYS A 195 -14.23 2.33 11.63
CA CYS A 195 -15.41 1.83 12.36
C CYS A 195 -15.12 1.21 13.74
N ILE A 196 -13.86 1.10 14.17
CA ILE A 196 -13.54 0.42 15.45
C ILE A 196 -12.64 1.26 16.39
N CYS A 197 -11.82 2.17 15.85
CA CYS A 197 -10.81 2.91 16.60
C CYS A 197 -10.98 4.41 16.34
N HIS A 198 -10.90 5.24 17.38
CA HIS A 198 -11.01 6.70 17.26
C HIS A 198 -9.78 7.35 16.63
N ASP A 199 -8.65 6.63 16.56
CA ASP A 199 -7.37 7.08 16.03
C ASP A 199 -6.90 6.15 14.89
N LYS A 200 -6.53 6.74 13.74
CA LYS A 200 -6.08 6.03 12.53
C LYS A 200 -4.80 5.23 12.79
N LEU A 201 -3.88 5.78 13.58
CA LEU A 201 -2.60 5.13 13.88
C LEU A 201 -2.79 3.92 14.79
N ASP A 202 -3.65 4.05 15.82
CA ASP A 202 -3.93 2.95 16.74
C ASP A 202 -4.65 1.80 16.01
N GLY A 203 -5.58 2.12 15.10
CA GLY A 203 -6.24 1.13 14.26
C GLY A 203 -5.30 0.41 13.31
N GLN A 204 -4.35 1.14 12.72
CA GLN A 204 -3.30 0.54 11.89
C GLN A 204 -2.41 -0.41 12.69
N ILE A 205 -1.96 0.02 13.89
CA ILE A 205 -1.14 -0.81 14.79
C ILE A 205 -1.88 -2.10 15.14
N GLN A 206 -3.15 -1.99 15.55
CA GLN A 206 -3.96 -3.14 15.90
C GLN A 206 -4.13 -4.12 14.72
N ALA A 207 -4.43 -3.61 13.52
CA ALA A 207 -4.59 -4.45 12.33
C ALA A 207 -3.31 -5.21 11.96
N ILE A 208 -2.14 -4.53 12.05
CA ILE A 208 -0.84 -5.16 11.81
C ILE A 208 -0.54 -6.21 12.89
N GLU A 209 -0.77 -5.89 14.16
CA GLU A 209 -0.53 -6.79 15.29
C GLU A 209 -1.37 -8.06 15.21
N GLU A 210 -2.67 -7.93 15.00
CA GLU A 210 -3.57 -9.08 14.88
C GLU A 210 -3.20 -9.95 13.68
N THR A 211 -2.69 -9.34 12.61
CA THR A 211 -2.27 -10.06 11.39
C THR A 211 -0.97 -10.80 11.61
N LEU A 212 0.07 -10.12 12.11
CA LEU A 212 1.35 -10.76 12.38
C LEU A 212 1.24 -11.82 13.48
N THR A 213 0.50 -11.56 14.54
CA THR A 213 0.27 -12.55 15.62
C THR A 213 -0.41 -13.80 15.06
N GLY A 214 -1.47 -13.64 14.25
CA GLY A 214 -2.16 -14.77 13.64
C GLY A 214 -1.27 -15.55 12.67
N LEU A 215 -0.52 -14.88 11.79
CA LEU A 215 0.41 -15.53 10.87
C LEU A 215 1.53 -16.27 11.58
N CYS A 216 1.98 -15.73 12.71
CA CYS A 216 3.18 -16.20 13.41
C CYS A 216 2.88 -17.08 14.63
N THR A 217 1.63 -17.43 14.93
CA THR A 217 1.26 -18.13 16.18
C THR A 217 2.07 -19.43 16.38
N GLY A 218 2.42 -20.15 15.31
CA GLY A 218 3.27 -21.35 15.36
C GLY A 218 4.79 -21.10 15.25
N GLN A 219 5.21 -19.85 15.08
CA GLN A 219 6.60 -19.43 14.79
C GLN A 219 7.10 -18.29 15.69
N ILE A 220 6.41 -17.98 16.80
CA ILE A 220 6.68 -16.82 17.67
C ILE A 220 8.15 -16.75 18.12
N GLY A 221 8.77 -17.89 18.43
CA GLY A 221 10.18 -17.96 18.81
C GLY A 221 11.13 -17.48 17.70
N LYS A 222 10.83 -17.76 16.42
CA LYS A 222 11.63 -17.30 15.27
C LYS A 222 11.41 -15.81 14.99
N VAL A 223 10.21 -15.29 15.20
CA VAL A 223 9.91 -13.85 14.96
C VAL A 223 10.76 -12.94 15.83
N GLY A 224 10.94 -13.29 17.11
CA GLY A 224 11.77 -12.51 18.04
C GLY A 224 13.24 -12.43 17.64
N GLU A 225 13.72 -13.36 16.79
CA GLU A 225 15.08 -13.39 16.26
C GLU A 225 15.22 -12.55 14.97
N LEU A 226 14.11 -12.15 14.34
CA LEU A 226 14.08 -11.42 13.08
C LEU A 226 13.93 -9.91 13.31
N SER A 227 14.95 -9.29 13.90
CA SER A 227 14.97 -7.84 14.19
C SER A 227 14.67 -6.96 12.97
N TRP A 228 15.00 -7.43 11.76
CA TRP A 228 14.74 -6.72 10.51
C TRP A 228 13.25 -6.51 10.23
N ILE A 229 12.36 -7.40 10.70
CA ILE A 229 10.90 -7.28 10.52
C ILE A 229 10.40 -6.00 11.20
N TYR A 230 10.86 -5.76 12.43
CA TYR A 230 10.46 -4.59 13.22
C TYR A 230 10.90 -3.29 12.54
N TYR A 231 12.11 -3.25 12.01
CA TYR A 231 12.60 -2.13 11.22
C TYR A 231 11.80 -1.92 9.94
N ALA A 232 11.46 -2.99 9.23
CA ALA A 232 10.63 -2.91 8.04
C ALA A 232 9.23 -2.36 8.35
N ILE A 233 8.62 -2.77 9.47
CA ILE A 233 7.31 -2.28 9.91
C ILE A 233 7.37 -0.80 10.27
N VAL A 234 8.30 -0.38 11.13
CA VAL A 234 8.46 1.03 11.53
C VAL A 234 8.69 1.90 10.30
N ARG A 235 9.60 1.48 9.41
CA ARG A 235 9.91 2.21 8.19
C ARG A 235 8.69 2.34 7.29
N TYR A 236 7.98 1.24 7.03
CA TYR A 236 6.78 1.28 6.20
C TYR A 236 5.67 2.13 6.83
N CYS A 237 5.37 1.96 8.12
CA CYS A 237 4.32 2.71 8.78
C CYS A 237 4.63 4.20 8.79
N THR A 238 5.87 4.59 9.11
CA THR A 238 6.31 6.00 9.08
C THR A 238 6.18 6.59 7.68
N PHE A 239 6.58 5.83 6.65
CA PHE A 239 6.44 6.24 5.26
C PHE A 239 4.97 6.50 4.90
N ALA A 240 4.09 5.55 5.22
CA ALA A 240 2.67 5.64 4.92
C ALA A 240 1.96 6.76 5.71
N SER A 241 2.32 6.95 6.98
CA SER A 241 1.75 8.01 7.84
C SER A 241 2.14 9.42 7.39
N LEU A 242 3.29 9.58 6.72
CA LEU A 242 3.70 10.85 6.11
C LEU A 242 3.06 11.10 4.73
N ASP A 243 2.23 10.18 4.26
CA ASP A 243 1.58 10.22 2.94
C ASP A 243 2.59 10.38 1.79
N LEU A 244 3.78 9.77 1.95
CA LEU A 244 4.84 9.82 0.95
C LEU A 244 4.46 9.00 -0.28
N ARG A 245 4.79 9.52 -1.46
CA ARG A 245 4.46 8.87 -2.73
C ARG A 245 5.38 7.68 -3.00
N HIS A 246 4.79 6.53 -3.33
CA HIS A 246 5.55 5.40 -3.85
C HIS A 246 5.98 5.68 -5.30
N VAL A 247 7.29 5.66 -5.57
CA VAL A 247 7.81 5.80 -6.95
C VAL A 247 7.50 4.58 -7.82
N CYS A 248 7.47 3.41 -7.19
CA CYS A 248 7.19 2.16 -7.85
C CYS A 248 6.77 1.18 -6.77
N CYS A 249 5.51 0.76 -6.78
CA CYS A 249 5.03 -0.38 -5.99
C CYS A 249 3.55 -0.66 -6.19
N CYS A 250 2.81 0.19 -6.89
CA CYS A 250 1.45 -0.13 -7.23
C CYS A 250 1.51 -1.32 -8.19
N MET A 251 1.03 -2.50 -7.75
CA MET A 251 0.58 -3.55 -8.68
C MET A 251 -0.49 -3.02 -9.66
N ILE A 252 -0.93 -1.77 -9.42
CA ILE A 252 -1.94 -0.95 -10.07
C ILE A 252 -1.41 -0.11 -11.24
N GLN A 253 -0.11 0.16 -11.35
CA GLN A 253 0.35 1.09 -12.39
C GLN A 253 0.38 0.45 -13.79
N LYS A 254 -0.46 0.99 -14.68
CA LYS A 254 -0.36 0.80 -16.14
C LYS A 254 0.83 1.61 -16.67
N SER A 255 1.56 1.01 -17.61
CA SER A 255 2.81 1.51 -18.23
C SER A 255 2.65 2.76 -19.11
N SER A 256 1.66 3.62 -18.85
CA SER A 256 1.30 4.77 -19.69
C SER A 256 1.69 6.13 -19.07
N GLY A 257 2.61 6.14 -18.10
CA GLY A 257 3.14 7.34 -17.44
C GLY A 257 4.57 7.73 -17.86
N PRO A 258 5.13 8.82 -17.29
CA PRO A 258 6.53 9.19 -17.44
C PRO A 258 7.45 8.04 -16.99
N SER A 259 8.71 8.03 -17.44
CA SER A 259 9.61 6.93 -17.09
C SER A 259 9.78 6.82 -15.57
N PRO A 260 10.01 5.62 -15.01
CA PRO A 260 10.20 5.45 -13.56
C PRO A 260 11.31 6.32 -12.98
N GLU A 261 12.31 6.65 -13.78
CA GLU A 261 13.44 7.48 -13.37
C GLU A 261 13.07 8.97 -13.32
N GLU A 262 12.26 9.47 -14.27
CA GLU A 262 11.72 10.83 -14.22
C GLU A 262 10.77 10.99 -13.03
N GLN A 263 9.88 10.03 -12.80
CA GLN A 263 8.99 10.03 -11.62
C GLN A 263 9.78 9.98 -10.31
N TYR A 264 10.87 9.21 -10.27
CA TYR A 264 11.76 9.17 -9.10
C TYR A 264 12.33 10.55 -8.79
N GLN A 265 12.85 11.25 -9.80
CA GLN A 265 13.46 12.56 -9.64
C GLN A 265 12.43 13.62 -9.24
N GLU A 266 11.27 13.65 -9.90
CA GLU A 266 10.19 14.57 -9.57
C GLU A 266 9.72 14.40 -8.11
N ILE A 267 9.47 13.16 -7.68
CA ILE A 267 9.08 12.88 -6.29
C ILE A 267 10.21 13.24 -5.32
N GLN A 268 11.46 12.94 -5.67
CA GLN A 268 12.60 13.28 -4.82
C GLN A 268 12.73 14.78 -4.58
N GLU A 269 12.49 15.60 -5.61
CA GLU A 269 12.56 17.05 -5.52
C GLU A 269 11.35 17.61 -4.75
N GLU A 270 10.14 17.22 -5.14
CA GLU A 270 8.89 17.70 -4.56
C GLU A 270 8.71 17.27 -3.10
N ASP A 271 9.06 16.04 -2.74
CA ASP A 271 8.89 15.48 -1.39
C ASP A 271 10.18 15.55 -0.56
N SER A 272 11.22 16.25 -1.04
CA SER A 272 12.57 16.31 -0.41
C SER A 272 12.53 16.58 1.10
N PHE A 273 11.73 17.54 1.53
CA PHE A 273 11.52 17.87 2.95
C PHE A 273 10.91 16.69 3.74
N LEU A 274 9.85 16.06 3.22
CA LEU A 274 9.19 14.93 3.87
C LEU A 274 10.08 13.68 3.88
N LEU A 275 10.89 13.49 2.83
CA LEU A 275 11.87 12.41 2.75
C LEU A 275 13.00 12.57 3.77
N GLU A 276 13.48 13.80 3.98
CA GLU A 276 14.45 14.09 5.04
C GLU A 276 13.86 13.83 6.43
N LEU A 277 12.66 14.34 6.69
CA LEU A 277 11.92 14.10 7.93
C LEU A 277 11.72 12.59 8.19
N PHE A 278 11.33 11.84 7.16
CA PHE A 278 11.17 10.39 7.20
C PHE A 278 12.46 9.66 7.59
N GLU A 279 13.59 9.98 6.97
CA GLU A 279 14.88 9.35 7.32
C GLU A 279 15.34 9.73 8.74
N ASN A 280 14.98 10.93 9.23
CA ASN A 280 15.29 11.34 10.60
C ASN A 280 14.42 10.59 11.62
N LEU A 281 13.11 10.49 11.38
CA LEU A 281 12.18 9.75 12.25
C LEU A 281 12.53 8.27 12.30
N THR A 282 12.84 7.65 11.16
CA THR A 282 13.23 6.23 11.15
C THR A 282 14.53 5.98 11.94
N LYS A 283 15.52 6.88 11.86
CA LYS A 283 16.72 6.81 12.71
C LYS A 283 16.41 7.02 14.20
N GLU A 284 15.52 7.94 14.53
CA GLU A 284 15.05 8.19 15.90
C GLU A 284 14.44 6.91 16.50
N PHE A 285 13.48 6.31 15.80
CA PHE A 285 12.84 5.07 16.23
C PHE A 285 13.80 3.88 16.28
N GLU A 286 14.77 3.80 15.35
CA GLU A 286 15.81 2.78 15.37
C GLU A 286 16.68 2.85 16.63
N GLN A 287 16.93 4.06 17.15
CA GLN A 287 17.73 4.29 18.36
C GLN A 287 16.94 4.03 19.64
N GLU A 288 15.65 4.35 19.65
CA GLU A 288 14.80 4.16 20.82
C GLU A 288 14.32 2.72 21.00
N TYR A 289 14.19 1.97 19.89
CA TYR A 289 13.76 0.59 19.93
C TYR A 289 14.82 -0.32 20.58
N ARG A 290 14.46 -0.94 21.70
CA ARG A 290 15.32 -1.90 22.39
C ARG A 290 15.25 -3.27 21.72
N HIS A 291 16.36 -3.70 21.15
CA HIS A 291 16.49 -5.05 20.59
C HIS A 291 16.16 -6.15 21.60
N GLY A 292 15.66 -7.28 21.10
CA GLY A 292 15.44 -8.50 21.89
C GLY A 292 14.11 -8.55 22.65
N VAL A 293 13.22 -7.57 22.45
CA VAL A 293 11.82 -7.69 22.86
C VAL A 293 11.04 -8.48 21.80
N GLY A 294 10.17 -9.39 22.23
CA GLY A 294 9.31 -10.14 21.31
C GLY A 294 8.24 -9.26 20.65
N LEU A 295 7.38 -9.89 19.84
CA LEU A 295 6.33 -9.21 19.07
C LEU A 295 5.42 -8.31 19.93
N GLU A 296 5.03 -8.76 21.12
CA GLU A 296 4.23 -7.98 22.07
C GLU A 296 4.94 -6.70 22.51
N GLY A 297 6.22 -6.78 22.88
CA GLY A 297 7.02 -5.62 23.27
C GLY A 297 7.27 -4.65 22.11
N PHE A 298 7.34 -5.16 20.88
CA PHE A 298 7.41 -4.32 19.68
C PHE A 298 6.12 -3.52 19.46
N PHE A 299 4.95 -4.14 19.60
CA PHE A 299 3.68 -3.40 19.44
C PHE A 299 3.41 -2.46 20.60
N GLU A 300 3.88 -2.78 21.81
CA GLU A 300 3.88 -1.81 22.90
C GLU A 300 4.72 -0.58 22.54
N PHE A 301 5.93 -0.77 22.02
CA PHE A 301 6.75 0.35 21.49
C PHE A 301 6.01 1.16 20.42
N MET A 302 5.32 0.49 19.47
CA MET A 302 4.54 1.19 18.45
C MET A 302 3.45 2.09 19.06
N ARG A 303 2.77 1.63 20.11
CA ARG A 303 1.69 2.41 20.77
C ARG A 303 2.20 3.51 21.68
N VAL A 304 3.28 3.28 22.42
CA VAL A 304 3.74 4.21 23.47
C VAL A 304 4.83 5.16 23.02
N VAL A 305 5.52 4.87 21.92
CA VAL A 305 6.58 5.71 21.36
C VAL A 305 6.23 6.19 19.96
N TRP A 306 6.07 5.26 19.02
CA TRP A 306 5.92 5.62 17.60
C TRP A 306 4.64 6.43 17.33
N ALA A 307 3.47 5.96 17.78
CA ALA A 307 2.19 6.63 17.50
C ALA A 307 2.11 8.04 18.13
N PRO A 308 2.48 8.26 19.40
CA PRO A 308 2.56 9.61 19.97
C PRO A 308 3.46 10.53 19.17
N ARG A 309 4.67 10.07 18.80
CA ARG A 309 5.60 10.87 18.02
C ARG A 309 5.06 11.21 16.63
N MET A 310 4.40 10.27 15.96
CA MET A 310 3.78 10.53 14.66
C MET A 310 2.61 11.52 14.76
N ARG A 311 1.84 11.53 15.85
CA ARG A 311 0.80 12.54 16.09
C ARG A 311 1.37 13.94 16.25
N GLU A 312 2.49 14.10 16.95
CA GLU A 312 3.18 15.39 17.05
C GLU A 312 3.63 15.88 15.68
N VAL A 313 4.25 14.99 14.88
CA VAL A 313 4.68 15.31 13.52
C VAL A 313 3.50 15.71 12.64
N GLU A 314 2.37 15.00 12.72
CA GLU A 314 1.16 15.35 11.98
C GLU A 314 0.63 16.75 12.38
N GLN A 315 0.64 17.08 13.67
CA GLN A 315 0.24 18.39 14.18
C GLN A 315 1.19 19.51 13.73
N ASP A 316 2.50 19.28 13.75
CA ASP A 316 3.51 20.22 13.29
C ASP A 316 3.35 20.52 11.79
N LEU A 317 3.19 19.46 10.98
CA LEU A 317 2.96 19.60 9.53
C LEU A 317 1.65 20.33 9.22
N ALA A 318 0.57 20.04 9.97
CA ALA A 318 -0.71 20.73 9.81
C ALA A 318 -0.59 22.23 10.18
N SER A 319 0.16 22.55 11.23
CA SER A 319 0.40 23.93 11.67
C SER A 319 1.21 24.73 10.63
N GLN A 320 2.24 24.13 10.04
CA GLN A 320 3.03 24.76 8.96
C GLN A 320 2.16 25.03 7.71
N ARG A 321 1.33 24.06 7.30
CA ARG A 321 0.41 24.23 6.15
C ARG A 321 -0.58 25.37 6.37
N LEU A 322 -1.07 25.55 7.61
CA LEU A 322 -1.94 26.66 7.96
C LEU A 322 -1.20 28.01 7.88
N ALA A 323 0.03 28.08 8.39
CA ALA A 323 0.85 29.28 8.31
C ALA A 323 1.12 29.70 6.85
N ASP A 324 1.48 28.77 5.98
CA ASP A 324 1.72 29.04 4.55
C ASP A 324 0.46 29.54 3.83
N LYS A 325 -0.71 28.97 4.18
CA LYS A 325 -1.98 29.42 3.63
C LYS A 325 -2.30 30.84 4.10
N GLN A 326 -2.10 31.13 5.38
CA GLN A 326 -2.31 32.48 5.93
C GLN A 326 -1.41 33.51 5.25
N LEU A 327 -0.14 33.16 4.97
CA LEU A 327 0.78 34.01 4.23
C LEU A 327 0.27 34.30 2.82
N ARG A 328 -0.14 33.27 2.06
CA ARG A 328 -0.69 33.45 0.71
C ARG A 328 -2.01 34.23 0.69
N ASP A 329 -2.90 33.97 1.64
CA ASP A 329 -4.18 34.68 1.74
C ASP A 329 -3.93 36.17 2.06
N ALA A 330 -2.93 36.48 2.89
CA ALA A 330 -2.48 37.85 3.17
C ALA A 330 -1.88 38.53 1.92
N GLU A 331 -1.04 37.83 1.16
CA GLU A 331 -0.50 38.34 -0.12
C GLU A 331 -1.61 38.62 -1.15
N LEU A 332 -2.64 37.77 -1.20
CA LEU A 332 -3.78 37.91 -2.12
C LEU A 332 -4.60 39.17 -1.85
N ILE A 333 -4.73 39.57 -0.58
CA ILE A 333 -5.43 40.81 -0.18
C ILE A 333 -4.52 42.04 -0.19
N GLY A 334 -3.27 41.90 -0.68
CA GLY A 334 -2.34 43.01 -0.91
C GLY A 334 -1.39 43.31 0.24
N VAL A 335 -1.23 42.41 1.22
CA VAL A 335 -0.19 42.56 2.26
C VAL A 335 1.19 42.35 1.62
N VAL A 336 2.01 43.40 1.63
CA VAL A 336 3.41 43.36 1.20
C VAL A 336 4.29 43.26 2.44
N TRP A 337 5.07 42.20 2.53
CA TRP A 337 6.00 41.99 3.65
C TRP A 337 7.26 42.85 3.45
N GLU A 338 7.50 43.81 4.34
CA GLU A 338 8.58 44.81 4.21
C GLU A 338 10.00 44.21 4.21
N ASP A 339 10.18 42.95 4.64
CA ASP A 339 11.50 42.31 4.79
C ASP A 339 11.97 41.45 3.60
N TYR A 340 11.18 41.27 2.53
CA TYR A 340 11.54 40.37 1.41
C TYR A 340 11.28 40.92 -0.02
N GLY A 341 11.22 42.24 -0.19
CA GLY A 341 11.22 42.89 -1.52
C GLY A 341 12.57 43.55 -1.84
N PRO A 342 12.98 43.68 -3.12
CA PRO A 342 14.05 44.60 -3.46
C PRO A 342 13.62 46.00 -2.98
N GLN A 343 14.33 46.53 -1.99
CA GLN A 343 14.01 47.84 -1.42
C GLN A 343 13.92 48.85 -2.56
N PRO A 344 12.80 49.56 -2.72
CA PRO A 344 12.78 50.70 -3.62
C PRO A 344 13.83 51.69 -3.09
N VAL A 345 14.69 52.15 -3.99
CA VAL A 345 15.64 53.22 -3.68
C VAL A 345 14.81 54.46 -3.39
N VAL A 346 14.48 54.69 -2.12
CA VAL A 346 13.84 55.92 -1.67
C VAL A 346 14.96 56.92 -1.44
N GLU A 347 15.10 57.87 -2.37
CA GLU A 347 15.81 59.11 -2.10
C GLU A 347 15.18 59.75 -0.86
N SER A 348 16.04 59.96 0.13
CA SER A 348 15.72 60.56 1.42
C SER A 348 14.87 61.82 1.28
N LEU A 349 13.64 61.76 1.77
CA LEU A 349 12.95 62.95 2.25
C LEU A 349 12.75 62.80 3.75
N GLN A 350 13.52 63.61 4.46
CA GLN A 350 13.28 63.97 5.85
C GLN A 350 11.86 64.53 5.95
N ASP A 351 11.00 63.91 6.75
CA ASP A 351 10.25 64.69 7.73
C ASP A 351 9.77 63.80 8.87
N GLY A 352 9.99 64.28 10.09
CA GLY A 352 9.53 63.61 11.29
C GLY A 352 8.02 63.76 11.43
N LYS A 353 7.31 62.64 11.50
CA LYS A 353 5.99 62.58 12.13
C LYS A 353 6.01 61.41 13.11
N GLU A 354 5.75 61.74 14.37
CA GLU A 354 5.56 60.80 15.47
C GLU A 354 4.58 59.69 15.04
N LEU A 355 4.92 58.44 15.38
CA LEU A 355 4.04 57.30 15.26
C LEU A 355 2.75 57.61 16.05
N GLY A 356 1.69 57.99 15.34
CA GLY A 356 0.35 58.14 15.89
C GLY A 356 -0.13 56.80 16.44
N ASP A 357 -0.88 56.85 17.54
CA ASP A 357 -1.42 55.69 18.22
C ASP A 357 -2.27 54.87 17.24
N LEU A 358 -2.36 53.55 17.44
CA LEU A 358 -3.12 52.62 16.59
C LEU A 358 -4.57 53.07 16.39
N TRP A 359 -5.09 53.85 17.36
CA TRP A 359 -6.37 54.55 17.31
C TRP A 359 -6.48 55.64 16.24
N ASP A 360 -5.41 56.38 15.95
CA ASP A 360 -5.42 57.42 14.92
C ASP A 360 -5.53 56.79 13.52
N ALA A 361 -4.83 55.68 13.29
CA ALA A 361 -4.92 54.92 12.04
C ALA A 361 -6.30 54.25 11.87
N MET A 362 -6.93 53.80 12.95
CA MET A 362 -8.30 53.26 12.92
C MET A 362 -9.33 54.35 12.61
N ASN A 363 -9.15 55.58 13.10
CA ASN A 363 -10.03 56.70 12.79
C ASN A 363 -9.92 57.14 11.32
N GLU A 364 -8.70 57.18 10.76
CA GLU A 364 -8.51 57.47 9.33
C GLU A 364 -9.17 56.41 8.42
N LEU A 365 -9.12 55.13 8.82
CA LEU A 365 -9.82 54.05 8.12
C LEU A 365 -11.35 54.21 8.16
N ASP A 366 -11.91 54.64 9.29
CA ASP A 366 -13.34 54.91 9.45
C ASP A 366 -13.82 56.11 8.62
N GLU A 367 -12.95 57.09 8.33
CA GLU A 367 -13.27 58.21 7.43
C GLU A 367 -13.29 57.79 5.95
N ILE A 368 -12.48 56.80 5.56
CA ILE A 368 -12.38 56.30 4.19
C ILE A 368 -13.48 55.26 3.90
N ALA A 369 -13.79 54.41 4.88
CA ALA A 369 -14.82 53.38 4.77
C ALA A 369 -16.17 53.90 5.30
N THR A 370 -16.84 54.76 4.53
CA THR A 370 -18.22 55.14 4.83
C THR A 370 -19.17 53.98 4.51
N ASP A 371 -19.51 53.20 5.53
CA ASP A 371 -20.58 52.19 5.48
C ASP A 371 -21.96 52.89 5.37
N PRO A 372 -22.71 52.72 4.26
CA PRO A 372 -24.00 53.37 4.08
C PRO A 372 -25.11 52.84 5.02
N GLU A 373 -24.89 51.75 5.77
CA GLU A 373 -25.86 51.21 6.73
C GLU A 373 -25.54 51.48 8.21
N ARG A 374 -24.51 52.29 8.53
CA ARG A 374 -24.16 52.59 9.92
C ARG A 374 -25.30 53.39 10.61
N PRO A 375 -25.89 52.92 11.72
CA PRO A 375 -26.90 53.68 12.45
C PRO A 375 -26.26 54.94 13.05
N LEU A 376 -26.85 56.10 12.76
CA LEU A 376 -26.47 57.36 13.41
C LEU A 376 -26.78 57.27 14.91
N ILE A 377 -25.75 57.43 15.74
CA ILE A 377 -25.87 57.71 17.18
C ILE A 377 -25.54 59.18 17.40
#